data_AF-A0A9E2M436-F1
#
_entry.id   AF-A0A9E2M436-F1
#
_cell.length_a   1.000
_cell.length_b   1.000
_cell.length_c   1.000
_cell.angle_alpha   90.00
_cell.angle_beta   90.00
_cell.angle_gamma   90.00
#
_symmetry.space_group_name_H-M   'P 1'
#
loop_
_entity.id
_entity.type
_entity.pdbx_description
1 polymer ?
#
loop_
_entity_poly.entity_id
_entity_poly.type
_entity_poly.pdbx_seq_one_letter_code
_entity_poly.pdbx_strand_id
1 'polypeptide(L)'
;MHPSKDRLRLFAEQGMQDAAERERISDHIEECEFCSEFCEDYRSYLESIEAVKDADIPSHALRSADTLFRRAIRGMTIALQPLTEDVSSPLKLAADGSESFKPEIVNIATLCSESPEAILRIMRDSTKGIEYVQLISDDPNLTGHIMIQVPEIGWELITDRNGKAVVERTPEVELSKLRWQIKLPDAIFSMKPLEYDPDETTYSEKVELTSPESDRISVEFRGKREGKQIVIRILELDGKQDFGEVRVLVSQGDISRTSKTSTASTVSFELTDSESEVDIRLFR
;
A
#
# COMPACT_ATOMS: atom_id res chain seq x y z
N MET A 1 -2.01 -16.04 -51.42
CA MET A 1 -2.62 -16.17 -50.08
C MET A 1 -1.46 -16.31 -49.10
N HIS A 2 -1.33 -15.43 -48.11
CA HIS A 2 -0.17 -15.45 -47.20
C HIS A 2 -0.30 -16.56 -46.15
N PRO A 3 0.79 -17.22 -45.76
CA PRO A 3 0.83 -18.08 -44.57
C PRO A 3 0.41 -17.31 -43.31
N SER A 4 -0.14 -18.02 -42.33
CA SER A 4 -0.48 -17.39 -41.05
C SER A 4 0.78 -16.93 -40.30
N LYS A 5 0.65 -15.89 -39.48
CA LYS A 5 1.77 -15.35 -38.68
C LYS A 5 2.40 -16.41 -37.78
N ASP A 6 1.62 -17.31 -37.20
CA ASP A 6 2.14 -18.37 -36.33
C ASP A 6 3.03 -19.35 -37.10
N ARG A 7 2.70 -19.64 -38.37
CA ARG A 7 3.54 -20.49 -39.22
C ARG A 7 4.83 -19.78 -39.63
N LEU A 8 4.77 -18.49 -39.94
CA LEU A 8 5.96 -17.69 -40.24
C LEU A 8 6.89 -17.57 -39.01
N ARG A 9 6.34 -17.45 -37.80
CA ARG A 9 7.11 -17.49 -36.55
C ARG A 9 7.82 -18.83 -36.35
N LEU A 10 7.08 -19.95 -36.46
CA LEU A 10 7.65 -21.30 -36.34
C LEU A 10 8.74 -21.57 -37.39
N PHE A 11 8.57 -21.01 -38.60
CA PHE A 11 9.58 -21.07 -39.64
C PHE A 11 10.82 -20.24 -39.27
N ALA A 12 10.65 -19.01 -38.80
CA ALA A 12 11.74 -18.12 -38.41
C ALA A 12 12.53 -18.63 -37.19
N GLU A 13 11.88 -19.32 -36.25
CA GLU A 13 12.49 -19.98 -35.07
C GLU A 13 13.20 -21.31 -35.40
N GLN A 14 13.14 -21.77 -36.66
CA GLN A 14 13.57 -23.12 -37.07
C GLN A 14 12.82 -24.27 -36.35
N GLY A 15 11.69 -23.97 -35.68
CA GLY A 15 10.88 -24.92 -34.91
C GLY A 15 9.90 -25.75 -35.75
N MET A 16 9.76 -25.47 -37.05
CA MET A 16 8.85 -26.17 -37.95
C MET A 16 9.36 -27.59 -38.28
N GLN A 17 8.68 -28.63 -37.80
CA GLN A 17 9.12 -30.02 -37.96
C GLN A 17 8.76 -30.67 -39.31
N ASP A 18 7.70 -30.20 -39.97
CA ASP A 18 7.29 -30.69 -41.29
C ASP A 18 8.17 -30.09 -42.39
N ALA A 19 8.99 -30.93 -43.03
CA ALA A 19 9.90 -30.53 -44.09
C ALA A 19 9.16 -30.02 -45.34
N ALA A 20 8.00 -30.60 -45.68
CA ALA A 20 7.24 -30.21 -46.86
C ALA A 20 6.55 -28.85 -46.66
N GLU A 21 6.11 -28.56 -45.44
CA GLU A 21 5.55 -27.25 -45.10
C GLU A 21 6.62 -26.16 -45.03
N ARG A 22 7.80 -26.51 -44.52
CA ARG A 22 8.96 -25.62 -44.50
C ARG A 22 9.39 -25.21 -45.90
N GLU A 23 9.47 -26.17 -46.83
CA GLU A 23 9.82 -25.92 -48.24
C GLU A 23 8.80 -24.98 -48.89
N ARG A 24 7.50 -25.25 -48.73
CA ARG A 24 6.43 -24.37 -49.25
C ARG A 24 6.49 -22.94 -48.72
N ILE A 25 6.82 -22.76 -47.44
CA ILE A 25 6.94 -21.43 -46.83
C ILE A 25 8.22 -20.73 -47.30
N SER A 26 9.31 -21.47 -47.50
CA SER A 26 10.54 -20.96 -48.08
C SER A 26 10.28 -20.40 -49.49
N ASP A 27 9.68 -21.21 -50.36
CA ASP A 27 9.34 -20.81 -51.73
C ASP A 27 8.41 -19.57 -51.73
N HIS A 28 7.45 -19.53 -50.81
CA HIS A 28 6.55 -18.38 -50.67
C HIS A 28 7.28 -17.09 -50.24
N ILE A 29 8.23 -17.19 -49.32
CA ILE A 29 8.99 -16.05 -48.81
C ILE A 29 9.88 -15.47 -49.91
N GLU A 30 10.45 -16.31 -50.78
CA GLU A 30 11.25 -15.86 -51.94
C GLU A 30 10.43 -15.02 -52.92
N GLU A 31 9.13 -15.32 -53.06
CA GLU A 31 8.22 -14.60 -53.96
C GLU A 31 7.45 -13.45 -53.29
N CYS A 32 7.40 -13.40 -51.95
CA CYS A 32 6.54 -12.47 -51.21
C CYS A 32 7.33 -11.58 -50.23
N GLU A 33 7.58 -10.34 -50.66
CA GLU A 33 8.29 -9.31 -49.90
C GLU A 33 7.73 -9.10 -48.49
N PHE A 34 6.40 -9.04 -48.33
CA PHE A 34 5.74 -8.88 -47.02
C PHE A 34 6.04 -10.03 -46.05
N CYS A 35 6.09 -11.27 -46.54
CA CYS A 35 6.39 -12.42 -45.68
C CYS A 35 7.90 -12.53 -45.38
N SER A 36 8.76 -12.05 -46.28
CA SER A 36 10.20 -11.92 -46.04
C SER A 36 10.50 -10.91 -44.93
N GLU A 37 9.97 -9.70 -45.07
CA GLU A 37 10.16 -8.61 -44.09
C GLU A 37 9.71 -9.04 -42.69
N PHE A 38 8.54 -9.67 -42.57
CA PHE A 38 8.06 -10.20 -41.29
C PHE A 38 9.03 -11.23 -40.66
N CYS A 39 9.60 -12.13 -41.47
CA CYS A 39 10.54 -13.14 -40.96
C CYS A 39 11.89 -12.52 -40.56
N GLU A 40 12.36 -11.52 -41.29
CA GLU A 40 13.59 -10.77 -40.98
C GLU A 40 13.45 -9.94 -39.70
N ASP A 41 12.34 -9.21 -39.55
CA ASP A 41 12.02 -8.46 -38.33
C ASP A 41 11.94 -9.40 -37.11
N TYR A 42 11.28 -10.55 -37.29
CA TYR A 42 11.12 -11.50 -36.21
C TYR A 42 12.45 -12.16 -35.81
N ARG A 43 13.33 -12.48 -36.77
CA ARG A 43 14.69 -12.95 -36.47
C ARG A 43 15.50 -11.88 -35.74
N SER A 44 15.44 -10.64 -36.19
CA SER A 44 16.11 -9.50 -35.53
C SER A 44 15.62 -9.31 -34.09
N TYR A 45 14.32 -9.51 -33.85
CA TYR A 45 13.75 -9.50 -32.51
C TYR A 45 14.29 -10.65 -31.63
N LEU A 46 14.36 -11.88 -32.16
CA LEU A 46 14.93 -13.03 -31.44
C LEU A 46 16.40 -12.81 -31.09
N GLU A 47 17.20 -12.30 -32.04
CA GLU A 47 18.61 -11.94 -31.82
C GLU A 47 18.74 -10.88 -30.72
N SER A 48 17.85 -9.88 -30.67
CA SER A 48 17.84 -8.88 -29.60
C SER A 48 17.51 -9.48 -28.23
N ILE A 49 16.62 -10.47 -28.17
CA ILE A 49 16.30 -11.17 -26.92
C ILE A 49 17.50 -12.01 -26.46
N GLU A 50 18.13 -12.75 -27.37
CA GLU A 50 19.31 -13.57 -27.04
C GLU A 50 20.48 -12.70 -26.58
N ALA A 51 20.73 -11.58 -27.26
CA ALA A 51 21.74 -10.60 -26.83
C ALA A 51 21.47 -10.02 -25.43
N VAL A 52 20.21 -9.92 -25.01
CA VAL A 52 19.83 -9.46 -23.67
C VAL A 52 19.84 -10.59 -22.64
N LYS A 53 19.57 -11.85 -23.03
CA LYS A 53 19.63 -13.01 -22.12
C LYS A 53 21.04 -13.24 -21.58
N ASP A 54 22.06 -12.99 -22.39
CA ASP A 54 23.47 -13.15 -22.01
C ASP A 54 24.10 -11.85 -21.46
N ALA A 55 23.34 -10.75 -21.40
CA ALA A 55 23.82 -9.51 -20.82
C ALA A 55 23.83 -9.60 -19.29
N ASP A 56 25.03 -9.53 -18.70
CA ASP A 56 25.19 -9.41 -17.25
C ASP A 56 24.43 -8.17 -16.75
N ILE A 57 23.38 -8.40 -15.96
CA ILE A 57 22.63 -7.32 -15.32
C ILE A 57 23.61 -6.56 -14.42
N PRO A 58 23.82 -5.25 -14.64
CA PRO A 58 24.78 -4.49 -13.85
C PRO A 58 24.45 -4.60 -12.36
N SER A 59 25.47 -4.77 -11.52
CA SER A 59 25.27 -4.93 -10.07
C SER A 59 24.50 -3.77 -9.43
N HIS A 60 24.58 -2.56 -10.01
CA HIS A 60 23.80 -1.41 -9.53
C HIS A 60 22.30 -1.58 -9.81
N ALA A 61 21.91 -2.16 -10.95
CA ALA A 61 20.52 -2.42 -11.30
C ALA A 61 19.92 -3.49 -10.40
N LEU A 62 20.67 -4.57 -10.10
CA LEU A 62 20.25 -5.57 -9.12
C LEU A 62 20.08 -4.99 -7.71
N ARG A 63 21.00 -4.09 -7.28
CA ARG A 63 20.86 -3.38 -5.99
C ARG A 63 19.63 -2.48 -5.97
N SER A 64 19.36 -1.76 -7.05
CA SER A 64 18.17 -0.93 -7.18
C SER A 64 16.89 -1.79 -7.17
N ALA A 65 16.88 -2.92 -7.88
CA ALA A 65 15.77 -3.86 -7.88
C ALA A 65 15.52 -4.46 -6.49
N ASP A 66 16.57 -4.90 -5.78
CA ASP A 66 16.47 -5.40 -4.40
C ASP A 66 16.02 -4.28 -3.43
N THR A 67 16.47 -3.04 -3.65
CA THR A 67 16.02 -1.88 -2.87
C THR A 67 14.53 -1.58 -3.11
N LEU A 68 14.10 -1.59 -4.37
CA LEU A 68 12.70 -1.40 -4.74
C LEU A 68 11.82 -2.54 -4.22
N PHE A 69 12.28 -3.78 -4.34
CA PHE A 69 11.61 -4.97 -3.82
C PHE A 69 11.46 -4.88 -2.30
N ARG A 70 12.52 -4.57 -1.56
CA ARG A 70 12.45 -4.41 -0.09
C ARG A 70 11.59 -3.23 0.34
N ARG A 71 11.58 -2.13 -0.44
CA ARG A 71 10.70 -0.97 -0.19
C ARG A 71 9.24 -1.29 -0.47
N ALA A 72 8.95 -2.14 -1.46
CA ALA A 72 7.60 -2.56 -1.80
C ALA A 72 7.02 -3.57 -0.79
N ILE A 73 7.87 -4.28 -0.04
CA ILE A 73 7.47 -5.44 0.78
C ILE A 73 7.20 -5.11 2.25
N ARG A 74 7.60 -3.94 2.77
CA ARG A 74 7.63 -3.69 4.23
C ARG A 74 7.17 -2.29 4.60
N GLY A 75 6.79 -2.11 5.87
CA GLY A 75 6.33 -0.85 6.46
C GLY A 75 7.26 0.32 6.16
N MET A 76 7.01 1.00 5.04
CA MET A 76 7.82 2.10 4.57
C MET A 76 7.58 3.32 5.46
N THR A 77 8.66 3.90 5.96
CA THR A 77 8.61 5.22 6.59
C THR A 77 8.91 6.27 5.52
N ILE A 78 7.92 7.09 5.20
CA ILE A 78 7.98 8.16 4.21
C ILE A 78 8.14 9.47 4.96
N ALA A 79 9.28 10.14 4.77
CA ALA A 79 9.52 11.45 5.35
C ALA A 79 8.76 12.52 4.56
N LEU A 80 8.03 13.38 5.25
CA LEU A 80 7.32 14.49 4.64
C LEU A 80 8.12 15.78 4.75
N GLN A 81 8.04 16.60 3.71
CA GLN A 81 8.68 17.91 3.66
C GLN A 81 7.60 19.00 3.57
N PRO A 82 7.80 20.16 4.22
CA PRO A 82 6.86 21.25 4.11
C PRO A 82 6.84 21.78 2.68
N LEU A 83 5.64 21.90 2.12
CA LEU A 83 5.42 22.62 0.88
C LEU A 83 5.43 24.11 1.22
N THR A 84 6.63 24.69 1.29
CA THR A 84 6.79 26.13 1.43
C THR A 84 6.44 26.78 0.10
N GLU A 85 5.22 27.26 -0.04
CA GLU A 85 4.93 28.31 -1.01
C GLU A 85 5.64 29.58 -0.53
N ASP A 86 6.55 30.13 -1.34
CA ASP A 86 6.91 31.54 -1.25
C ASP A 86 5.64 32.34 -1.58
N VAL A 87 4.75 32.49 -0.59
CA VAL A 87 3.56 33.32 -0.74
C VAL A 87 4.04 34.77 -0.69
N SER A 88 4.50 35.26 -1.84
CA SER A 88 4.81 36.66 -2.05
C SER A 88 3.52 37.46 -1.92
N SER A 89 3.20 37.89 -0.69
CA SER A 89 2.16 38.85 -0.29
C SER A 89 0.74 38.61 -0.84
N PRO A 90 -0.31 38.68 -0.01
CA PRO A 90 -1.68 38.56 -0.52
C PRO A 90 -1.94 39.64 -1.58
N LEU A 91 -2.23 39.21 -2.81
CA LEU A 91 -2.61 40.08 -3.91
C LEU A 91 -4.03 40.58 -3.63
N LYS A 92 -4.14 41.65 -2.84
CA LYS A 92 -5.42 42.28 -2.52
C LYS A 92 -5.95 42.99 -3.77
N LEU A 93 -7.10 42.56 -4.25
CA LEU A 93 -7.82 43.29 -5.30
C LEU A 93 -8.62 44.41 -4.64
N ALA A 94 -8.78 45.53 -5.32
CA ALA A 94 -9.43 46.74 -4.80
C ALA A 94 -10.93 46.58 -4.43
N ALA A 95 -11.49 45.38 -4.56
CA ALA A 95 -12.87 45.03 -4.24
C ALA A 95 -13.03 44.15 -2.97
N ASP A 96 -11.95 43.86 -2.25
CA ASP A 96 -11.99 43.10 -0.99
C ASP A 96 -12.55 43.99 0.14
N GLY A 97 -13.88 44.10 0.19
CA GLY A 97 -14.61 44.78 1.25
C GLY A 97 -14.21 44.27 2.64
N SER A 98 -14.28 45.18 3.63
CA SER A 98 -14.00 44.87 5.02
C SER A 98 -15.18 44.11 5.66
N GLU A 99 -15.17 42.78 5.56
CA GLU A 99 -15.78 41.90 6.55
C GLU A 99 -14.93 40.63 6.70
N SER A 100 -14.66 40.27 7.95
CA SER A 100 -13.78 39.18 8.36
C SER A 100 -14.39 37.82 8.02
N PHE A 101 -14.28 37.39 6.76
CA PHE A 101 -14.56 35.99 6.42
C PHE A 101 -13.48 35.12 7.07
N LYS A 102 -13.82 34.50 8.21
CA LYS A 102 -13.02 33.41 8.79
C LYS A 102 -13.59 32.11 8.22
N PRO A 103 -12.88 31.41 7.32
CA PRO A 103 -13.36 30.14 6.82
C PRO A 103 -13.51 29.14 7.97
N GLU A 104 -14.57 28.32 7.93
CA GLU A 104 -14.85 27.31 8.97
C GLU A 104 -13.71 26.29 9.09
N ILE A 105 -13.09 25.96 7.95
CA ILE A 105 -11.97 25.02 7.86
C ILE A 105 -10.75 25.79 7.34
N VAL A 106 -9.65 25.72 8.09
CA VAL A 106 -8.37 26.38 7.76
C VAL A 106 -7.29 25.31 7.56
N ASN A 107 -6.53 25.39 6.46
CA ASN A 107 -5.31 24.62 6.28
C ASN A 107 -4.17 25.32 7.04
N ILE A 108 -3.60 24.65 8.03
CA ILE A 108 -2.48 25.15 8.84
C ILE A 108 -1.15 24.91 8.10
N ALA A 109 -0.99 23.74 7.50
CA ALA A 109 0.25 23.35 6.82
C ALA A 109 -0.02 22.25 5.80
N THR A 110 0.69 22.33 4.68
CA THR A 110 0.74 21.26 3.68
C THR A 110 2.15 20.69 3.66
N LEU A 111 2.25 19.38 3.80
CA LEU A 111 3.50 18.63 3.67
C LEU A 111 3.35 17.66 2.49
N CYS A 112 4.44 17.36 1.81
CA CYS A 112 4.45 16.46 0.67
C CYS A 112 5.62 15.48 0.71
N SER A 113 5.43 14.36 0.02
CA SER A 113 6.46 13.42 -0.38
C SER A 113 6.35 13.21 -1.89
N GLU A 114 7.48 13.22 -2.58
CA GLU A 114 7.57 12.93 -4.02
C GLU A 114 7.68 11.42 -4.30
N SER A 115 8.10 10.61 -3.31
CA SER A 115 8.31 9.17 -3.50
C SER A 115 8.00 8.37 -2.22
N PRO A 116 6.79 7.80 -2.11
CA PRO A 116 5.66 7.90 -3.04
C PRO A 116 5.01 9.29 -3.02
N GLU A 117 4.24 9.60 -4.06
CA GLU A 117 3.47 10.84 -4.17
C GLU A 117 2.36 10.85 -3.11
N ALA A 118 2.53 11.70 -2.09
CA ALA A 118 1.59 11.84 -1.00
C ALA A 118 1.60 13.26 -0.44
N ILE A 119 0.42 13.76 -0.07
CA ILE A 119 0.23 15.09 0.49
C ILE A 119 -0.46 14.95 1.85
N LEU A 120 0.19 15.42 2.91
CA LEU A 120 -0.39 15.52 4.24
C LEU A 120 -0.82 16.96 4.51
N ARG A 121 -2.10 17.17 4.78
CA ARG A 121 -2.65 18.46 5.19
C ARG A 121 -2.98 18.46 6.67
N ILE A 122 -2.59 19.51 7.36
CA ILE A 122 -2.98 19.76 8.74
C ILE A 122 -4.11 20.77 8.73
N MET A 123 -5.30 20.34 9.17
CA MET A 123 -6.52 21.11 9.05
C MET A 123 -7.08 21.44 10.44
N ARG A 124 -7.63 22.65 10.58
CA ARG A 124 -8.38 23.09 11.76
C ARG A 124 -9.82 23.40 11.38
N ASP A 125 -10.75 22.72 12.03
CA ASP A 125 -12.18 23.03 11.97
C ASP A 125 -12.54 23.93 13.14
N SER A 126 -12.74 25.21 12.85
CA SER A 126 -13.03 26.24 13.86
C SER A 126 -14.43 26.11 14.45
N THR A 127 -15.35 25.47 13.74
CA THR A 127 -16.73 25.26 14.18
C THR A 127 -16.81 24.15 15.22
N LYS A 128 -16.06 23.06 15.00
CA LYS A 128 -16.02 21.91 15.93
C LYS A 128 -14.90 22.02 16.97
N GLY A 129 -13.97 22.95 16.79
CA GLY A 129 -12.80 23.09 17.66
C GLY A 129 -11.87 21.87 17.58
N ILE A 130 -11.87 21.16 16.45
CA ILE A 130 -11.06 19.96 16.24
C ILE A 130 -9.96 20.24 15.23
N GLU A 131 -8.81 19.63 15.45
CA GLU A 131 -7.75 19.54 14.46
C GLU A 131 -7.67 18.11 13.94
N TYR A 132 -7.32 17.98 12.68
CA TYR A 132 -7.12 16.69 12.05
C TYR A 132 -6.06 16.79 10.99
N VAL A 133 -5.43 15.66 10.72
CA VAL A 133 -4.57 15.49 9.57
C VAL A 133 -5.33 14.74 8.49
N GLN A 134 -5.11 15.13 7.24
CA GLN A 134 -5.69 14.49 6.08
C GLN A 134 -4.57 14.12 5.12
N LEU A 135 -4.45 12.83 4.84
CA LEU A 135 -3.52 12.29 3.88
C LEU A 135 -4.20 12.03 2.55
N ILE A 136 -3.55 12.48 1.49
CA ILE A 136 -4.05 12.41 0.11
C ILE A 136 -2.95 11.75 -0.73
N SER A 137 -3.31 10.70 -1.45
CA SER A 137 -2.46 10.02 -2.44
C SER A 137 -3.36 9.36 -3.47
N ASP A 138 -2.82 9.10 -4.65
CA ASP A 138 -3.55 8.41 -5.72
C ASP A 138 -3.73 6.90 -5.42
N ASP A 139 -2.88 6.33 -4.57
CA ASP A 139 -3.01 4.94 -4.11
C ASP A 139 -3.81 4.86 -2.79
N PRO A 140 -4.98 4.19 -2.77
CA PRO A 140 -5.75 3.96 -1.55
C PRO A 140 -4.96 3.27 -0.43
N ASN A 141 -3.99 2.42 -0.75
CA ASN A 141 -3.15 1.74 0.24
C ASN A 141 -2.21 2.70 0.98
N LEU A 142 -1.96 3.87 0.40
CA LEU A 142 -1.15 4.94 0.97
C LEU A 142 -1.98 6.02 1.68
N THR A 143 -3.30 5.80 1.87
CA THR A 143 -4.16 6.77 2.55
C THR A 143 -4.91 6.16 3.73
N GLY A 144 -5.55 5.01 3.53
CA GLY A 144 -6.41 4.39 4.55
C GLY A 144 -5.67 3.51 5.54
N HIS A 145 -5.97 3.67 6.84
CA HIS A 145 -5.46 2.81 7.92
C HIS A 145 -3.93 2.73 7.97
N ILE A 146 -3.29 3.88 7.84
CA ILE A 146 -1.84 4.03 7.95
C ILE A 146 -1.48 4.90 9.15
N MET A 147 -0.23 4.79 9.60
CA MET A 147 0.23 5.52 10.76
C MET A 147 0.97 6.79 10.36
N ILE A 148 0.59 7.92 10.95
CA ILE A 148 1.29 9.19 10.85
C ILE A 148 2.03 9.40 12.17
N GLN A 149 3.35 9.49 12.11
CA GLN A 149 4.21 9.67 13.27
C GLN A 149 4.82 11.07 13.31
N VAL A 150 4.91 11.62 14.53
CA VAL A 150 5.71 12.82 14.83
C VAL A 150 6.63 12.49 16.00
N PRO A 151 7.84 11.98 15.73
CA PRO A 151 8.72 11.43 16.77
C PRO A 151 9.08 12.43 17.88
N GLU A 152 9.20 13.72 17.56
CA GLU A 152 9.57 14.78 18.52
C GLU A 152 8.59 14.89 19.69
N ILE A 153 7.31 14.62 19.43
CA ILE A 153 6.23 14.76 20.40
C ILE A 153 5.56 13.41 20.72
N GLY A 154 6.14 12.31 20.21
CA GLY A 154 5.66 10.95 20.45
C GLY A 154 4.27 10.67 19.89
N TRP A 155 3.85 11.39 18.84
CA TRP A 155 2.54 11.16 18.23
C TRP A 155 2.54 10.00 17.27
N GLU A 156 1.47 9.21 17.36
CA GLU A 156 1.17 8.08 16.49
C GLU A 156 -0.33 8.14 16.19
N LEU A 157 -0.68 8.75 15.07
CA LEU A 157 -2.05 8.93 14.61
C LEU A 157 -2.35 7.87 13.56
N ILE A 158 -3.51 7.22 13.61
CA ILE A 158 -3.93 6.29 12.55
C ILE A 158 -5.02 6.95 11.71
N THR A 159 -4.86 6.91 10.39
CA THR A 159 -5.88 7.39 9.46
C THR A 159 -7.07 6.43 9.35
N ASP A 160 -8.25 7.00 9.18
CA ASP A 160 -9.45 6.26 8.78
C ASP A 160 -9.36 5.84 7.30
N ARG A 161 -10.42 5.20 6.78
CA ARG A 161 -10.51 4.77 5.38
C ARG A 161 -10.42 5.92 4.35
N ASN A 162 -10.65 7.16 4.79
CA ASN A 162 -10.62 8.36 3.95
C ASN A 162 -9.31 9.16 4.12
N GLY A 163 -8.31 8.59 4.80
CA GLY A 163 -7.03 9.26 5.04
C GLY A 163 -7.05 10.30 6.16
N LYS A 164 -8.09 10.35 7.00
CA LYS A 164 -8.22 11.35 8.06
C LYS A 164 -7.86 10.78 9.42
N ALA A 165 -7.05 11.50 10.20
CA ALA A 165 -6.82 11.19 11.62
C ALA A 165 -7.06 12.43 12.49
N VAL A 166 -7.83 12.29 13.56
CA VAL A 166 -8.14 13.39 14.48
C VAL A 166 -6.98 13.59 15.46
N VAL A 167 -6.61 14.85 15.71
CA VAL A 167 -5.60 15.25 16.67
C VAL A 167 -6.32 15.65 17.97
N GLU A 168 -6.15 14.87 19.04
CA GLU A 168 -6.86 15.10 20.30
C GLU A 168 -6.37 16.35 21.04
N ARG A 169 -5.10 16.71 20.89
CA ARG A 169 -4.50 17.84 21.58
C ARG A 169 -3.39 18.45 20.77
N THR A 170 -3.52 19.70 20.35
CA THR A 170 -2.45 20.41 19.65
C THR A 170 -1.36 20.85 20.64
N PRO A 171 -0.07 20.57 20.39
CA PRO A 171 1.01 21.04 21.22
C PRO A 171 1.17 22.54 20.98
N GLU A 172 1.74 23.26 21.94
CA GLU A 172 2.12 24.67 21.77
C GLU A 172 3.33 24.85 20.82
N VAL A 173 3.69 23.81 20.05
CA VAL A 173 4.80 23.79 19.11
C VAL A 173 4.27 24.03 17.70
N GLU A 174 5.02 24.79 16.92
CA GLU A 174 4.69 25.06 15.53
C GLU A 174 4.75 23.77 14.70
N LEU A 175 3.57 23.25 14.31
CA LEU A 175 3.43 21.95 13.62
C LEU A 175 4.20 21.88 12.30
N SER A 176 4.42 23.02 11.63
CA SER A 176 5.18 23.16 10.38
C SER A 176 6.67 22.79 10.53
N LYS A 177 7.22 22.86 11.75
CA LYS A 177 8.64 22.60 12.03
C LYS A 177 8.93 21.17 12.48
N LEU A 178 7.89 20.38 12.71
CA LEU A 178 8.03 19.00 13.19
C LEU A 178 8.34 18.05 12.02
N ARG A 179 9.02 16.93 12.32
CA ARG A 179 9.31 15.92 11.30
C ARG A 179 8.17 14.92 11.24
N TRP A 180 7.28 15.15 10.28
CA TRP A 180 6.18 14.25 10.00
C TRP A 180 6.65 13.06 9.18
N GLN A 181 6.20 11.87 9.57
CA GLN A 181 6.51 10.62 8.92
C GLN A 181 5.22 9.85 8.68
N ILE A 182 5.09 9.25 7.51
CA ILE A 182 4.04 8.26 7.23
C ILE A 182 4.67 6.88 7.35
N LYS A 183 4.05 5.99 8.10
CA LYS A 183 4.48 4.61 8.28
C LYS A 183 3.40 3.67 7.79
N LEU A 184 3.75 2.92 6.74
CA LEU A 184 2.91 1.85 6.20
C LEU A 184 2.95 0.64 7.15
N PRO A 185 1.90 -0.20 7.14
CA PRO A 185 1.90 -1.43 7.92
C PRO A 185 3.01 -2.40 7.44
N ASP A 186 3.61 -3.10 8.38
CA ASP A 186 4.59 -4.16 8.12
C ASP A 186 3.92 -5.45 7.62
N ALA A 187 2.70 -5.72 8.10
CA ALA A 187 1.91 -6.88 7.67
C ALA A 187 0.42 -6.53 7.71
N ILE A 188 -0.31 -7.06 6.72
CA ILE A 188 -1.76 -6.88 6.57
C ILE A 188 -2.40 -8.28 6.53
N PHE A 189 -3.42 -8.47 7.35
CA PHE A 189 -4.22 -9.69 7.37
C PHE A 189 -5.68 -9.30 7.26
N SER A 190 -6.41 -9.98 6.38
CA SER A 190 -7.85 -9.81 6.24
C SER A 190 -8.53 -11.11 6.60
N MET A 191 -9.66 -10.99 7.29
CA MET A 191 -10.38 -12.13 7.84
C MET A 191 -11.86 -11.95 7.54
N LYS A 192 -12.41 -12.96 6.86
CA LYS A 192 -13.84 -12.97 6.53
C LYS A 192 -14.68 -12.91 7.80
N PRO A 193 -15.88 -12.30 7.73
CA PRO A 193 -16.84 -12.34 8.81
C PRO A 193 -17.11 -13.81 9.18
N LEU A 194 -17.05 -14.13 10.48
CA LEU A 194 -17.39 -15.47 10.92
C LEU A 194 -18.90 -15.67 10.90
N GLU A 195 -19.34 -16.76 10.28
CA GLU A 195 -20.73 -17.21 10.34
C GLU A 195 -21.09 -17.51 11.80
N TYR A 196 -22.15 -16.85 12.28
CA TYR A 196 -22.64 -17.02 13.65
C TYR A 196 -23.59 -18.20 13.70
N ASP A 197 -23.23 -19.23 14.48
CA ASP A 197 -24.15 -20.31 14.84
C ASP A 197 -24.85 -19.97 16.18
N PRO A 198 -26.16 -19.64 16.17
CA PRO A 198 -26.91 -19.30 17.38
C PRO A 198 -27.08 -20.47 18.37
N ASP A 199 -26.80 -21.71 17.96
CA ASP A 199 -27.00 -22.90 18.79
C ASP A 199 -25.77 -23.24 19.67
N GLU A 200 -24.60 -22.64 19.42
CA GLU A 200 -23.39 -22.81 20.25
C GLU A 200 -23.24 -21.73 21.33
N THR A 201 -23.24 -22.14 22.60
CA THR A 201 -23.26 -21.22 23.77
C THR A 201 -21.91 -20.62 24.15
N THR A 202 -20.81 -21.12 23.58
CA THR A 202 -19.46 -20.53 23.68
C THR A 202 -18.67 -20.91 22.43
N TYR A 203 -18.66 -20.02 21.44
CA TYR A 203 -17.84 -20.17 20.24
C TYR A 203 -16.43 -19.65 20.53
N SER A 204 -15.45 -20.55 20.55
CA SER A 204 -14.03 -20.18 20.50
C SER A 204 -13.36 -20.85 19.31
N GLU A 205 -13.22 -20.09 18.23
CA GLU A 205 -12.47 -20.53 17.05
C GLU A 205 -11.09 -19.87 17.07
N LYS A 206 -10.07 -20.68 16.86
CA LYS A 206 -8.70 -20.22 16.71
C LYS A 206 -8.32 -20.37 15.24
N VAL A 207 -8.08 -19.25 14.57
CA VAL A 207 -7.63 -19.19 13.19
C VAL A 207 -6.18 -18.72 13.17
N GLU A 208 -5.34 -19.40 12.40
CA GLU A 208 -3.99 -18.91 12.10
C GLU A 208 -3.99 -18.28 10.72
N LEU A 209 -3.70 -16.97 10.68
CA LEU A 209 -3.61 -16.21 9.44
C LEU A 209 -2.14 -16.09 9.05
N THR A 210 -1.87 -16.25 7.76
CA THR A 210 -0.54 -16.13 7.17
C THR A 210 -0.56 -15.05 6.09
N SER A 211 0.34 -14.07 6.18
CA SER A 211 0.48 -13.04 5.15
C SER A 211 1.18 -13.61 3.91
N PRO A 212 1.09 -12.93 2.75
CA PRO A 212 1.90 -13.29 1.57
C PRO A 212 3.41 -13.35 1.86
N GLU A 213 3.88 -12.59 2.85
CA GLU A 213 5.27 -12.50 3.29
C GLU A 213 5.66 -13.57 4.33
N SER A 214 4.77 -14.52 4.61
CA SER A 214 4.95 -15.58 5.61
C SER A 214 4.94 -15.11 7.07
N ASP A 215 4.42 -13.91 7.36
CA ASP A 215 4.13 -13.49 8.73
C ASP A 215 2.93 -14.27 9.24
N ARG A 216 2.94 -14.61 10.53
CA ARG A 216 1.91 -15.47 11.13
C ARG A 216 1.33 -14.84 12.37
N ILE A 217 0.01 -14.76 12.40
CA ILE A 217 -0.75 -14.37 13.59
C ILE A 217 -1.77 -15.46 13.92
N SER A 218 -2.00 -15.64 15.23
CA SER A 218 -3.09 -16.45 15.76
C SER A 218 -4.19 -15.52 16.24
N VAL A 219 -5.38 -15.66 15.67
CA VAL A 219 -6.58 -14.93 16.07
C VAL A 219 -7.51 -15.91 16.77
N GLU A 220 -7.78 -15.68 18.04
CA GLU A 220 -8.76 -16.43 18.81
C GLU A 220 -10.02 -15.58 18.98
N PHE A 221 -11.14 -16.06 18.47
CA PHE A 221 -12.43 -15.43 18.66
C PHE A 221 -13.06 -15.91 19.96
N ARG A 222 -13.70 -15.00 20.68
CA ARG A 222 -14.44 -15.31 21.90
C ARG A 222 -15.80 -14.64 21.82
N GLY A 223 -16.85 -15.44 21.61
CA GLY A 223 -18.23 -14.99 21.79
C GLY A 223 -18.56 -14.87 23.28
N LYS A 224 -18.80 -13.66 23.78
CA LYS A 224 -19.37 -13.43 25.11
C LYS A 224 -20.83 -13.00 24.95
N ARG A 225 -21.66 -13.23 25.98
CA ARG A 225 -23.10 -12.85 26.00
C ARG A 225 -23.35 -11.36 25.70
N GLU A 226 -22.35 -10.50 25.85
CA GLU A 226 -22.43 -9.04 25.66
C GLU A 226 -21.63 -8.52 24.45
N GLY A 227 -21.04 -9.40 23.62
CA GLY A 227 -20.31 -8.98 22.43
C GLY A 227 -19.28 -9.99 21.91
N LYS A 228 -18.76 -9.74 20.71
CA LYS A 228 -17.70 -10.53 20.09
C LYS A 228 -16.34 -9.89 20.40
N GLN A 229 -15.38 -10.70 20.85
CA GLN A 229 -14.02 -10.26 21.12
C GLN A 229 -13.05 -11.08 20.27
N ILE A 230 -12.03 -10.44 19.70
CA ILE A 230 -10.88 -11.12 19.11
C ILE A 230 -9.66 -10.94 19.99
N VAL A 231 -8.88 -12.00 20.11
CA VAL A 231 -7.60 -12.02 20.81
C VAL A 231 -6.53 -12.35 19.79
N ILE A 232 -5.65 -11.40 19.52
CA ILE A 232 -4.59 -11.53 18.53
C ILE A 232 -3.28 -11.82 19.24
N ARG A 233 -2.60 -12.87 18.79
CA ARG A 233 -1.24 -13.24 19.18
C ARG A 233 -0.35 -13.27 17.95
N ILE A 234 0.69 -12.45 17.95
CA ILE A 234 1.69 -12.47 16.87
C ILE A 234 2.62 -13.67 17.13
N LEU A 235 2.70 -14.57 16.15
CA LEU A 235 3.54 -15.78 16.24
C LEU A 235 4.90 -15.52 15.59
N GLU A 236 4.90 -14.89 14.43
CA GLU A 236 6.07 -14.66 13.61
C GLU A 236 5.89 -13.37 12.81
N LEU A 237 6.89 -12.51 12.84
CA LEU A 237 6.97 -11.30 12.03
C LEU A 237 8.37 -11.20 11.44
N ASP A 238 8.47 -11.03 10.12
CA ASP A 238 9.74 -10.98 9.38
C ASP A 238 10.62 -12.23 9.62
N GLY A 239 10.00 -13.41 9.68
CA GLY A 239 10.69 -14.68 9.94
C GLY A 239 11.23 -14.83 11.36
N LYS A 240 10.87 -13.91 12.28
CA LYS A 240 11.36 -13.87 13.67
C LYS A 240 10.22 -13.99 14.66
N GLN A 241 10.46 -14.76 15.72
CA GLN A 241 9.55 -14.84 16.87
C GLN A 241 9.78 -13.69 17.87
N ASP A 242 10.98 -13.12 17.88
CA ASP A 242 11.32 -11.93 18.66
C ASP A 242 11.35 -10.70 17.75
N PHE A 243 10.32 -9.87 17.88
CA PHE A 243 10.03 -8.74 16.99
C PHE A 243 9.89 -7.41 17.74
N GLY A 244 10.10 -7.39 19.06
CA GLY A 244 10.01 -6.17 19.87
C GLY A 244 8.58 -5.69 20.10
N GLU A 245 8.41 -4.37 20.25
CA GLU A 245 7.09 -3.73 20.36
C GLU A 245 6.45 -3.59 18.98
N VAL A 246 5.19 -4.01 18.87
CA VAL A 246 4.37 -3.90 17.66
C VAL A 246 3.03 -3.29 18.05
N ARG A 247 2.58 -2.32 17.25
CA ARG A 247 1.24 -1.76 17.31
C ARG A 247 0.32 -2.57 16.40
N VAL A 248 -0.74 -3.10 16.97
CA VAL A 248 -1.78 -3.83 16.26
C VAL A 248 -2.96 -2.90 16.06
N LEU A 249 -3.35 -2.72 14.81
CA LEU A 249 -4.56 -2.01 14.39
C LEU A 249 -5.58 -3.05 13.94
N VAL A 250 -6.79 -2.95 14.46
CA VAL A 250 -7.94 -3.72 13.99
C VAL A 250 -8.96 -2.72 13.45
N SER A 251 -9.33 -2.87 12.18
CA SER A 251 -10.35 -2.07 11.52
C SER A 251 -11.53 -2.95 11.09
N GLN A 252 -12.72 -2.41 11.31
CA GLN A 252 -13.99 -3.02 10.92
C GLN A 252 -14.93 -1.92 10.41
N GLY A 253 -15.11 -1.85 9.10
CA GLY A 253 -15.83 -0.76 8.45
C GLY A 253 -15.18 0.60 8.77
N ASP A 254 -15.93 1.49 9.44
CA ASP A 254 -15.46 2.83 9.83
C ASP A 254 -14.76 2.88 11.19
N ILE A 255 -14.78 1.77 11.93
CA ILE A 255 -14.28 1.74 13.30
C ILE A 255 -12.89 1.11 13.29
N SER A 256 -11.94 1.80 13.90
CA SER A 256 -10.58 1.30 14.06
C SER A 256 -10.14 1.41 15.51
N ARG A 257 -9.45 0.38 16.00
CA ARG A 257 -8.91 0.32 17.36
C ARG A 257 -7.44 -0.08 17.29
N THR A 258 -6.61 0.52 18.14
CA THR A 258 -5.18 0.20 18.22
C THR A 258 -4.80 -0.29 19.61
N SER A 259 -3.83 -1.19 19.69
CA SER A 259 -3.20 -1.60 20.93
C SER A 259 -1.74 -1.95 20.69
N LYS A 260 -0.89 -1.73 21.69
CA LYS A 260 0.53 -2.11 21.64
C LYS A 260 0.70 -3.50 22.24
N THR A 261 1.56 -4.31 21.63
CA THR A 261 1.92 -5.65 22.09
C THR A 261 3.43 -5.85 21.96
N SER A 262 3.95 -6.84 22.66
CA SER A 262 5.35 -7.28 22.57
C SER A 262 5.40 -8.79 22.32
N THR A 263 6.61 -9.33 22.15
CA THR A 263 6.81 -10.77 22.00
C THR A 263 6.12 -11.56 23.12
N ALA A 264 5.27 -12.52 22.72
CA ALA A 264 4.46 -13.39 23.58
C ALA A 264 3.25 -12.77 24.30
N SER A 265 2.94 -11.48 24.15
CA SER A 265 1.68 -10.92 24.67
C SER A 265 0.54 -11.00 23.65
N THR A 266 -0.69 -11.11 24.16
CA THR A 266 -1.92 -11.08 23.37
C THR A 266 -2.60 -9.74 23.54
N VAL A 267 -3.16 -9.20 22.46
CA VAL A 267 -4.03 -8.01 22.50
C VAL A 267 -5.45 -8.41 22.19
N SER A 268 -6.41 -7.76 22.83
CA SER A 268 -7.81 -8.08 22.66
C SER A 268 -8.61 -6.88 22.21
N PHE A 269 -9.49 -7.08 21.23
CA PHE A 269 -10.34 -6.05 20.66
C PHE A 269 -11.79 -6.50 20.68
N GLU A 270 -12.70 -5.60 21.03
CA GLU A 270 -14.13 -5.83 20.88
C GLU A 270 -14.53 -5.49 19.46
N LEU A 271 -15.24 -6.41 18.81
CA LEU A 271 -15.84 -6.21 17.49
C LEU A 271 -17.20 -5.54 17.66
N THR A 272 -17.48 -4.57 16.78
CA THR A 272 -18.72 -3.79 16.79
C THR A 272 -19.76 -4.32 15.82
N ASP A 273 -19.31 -5.00 14.77
CA ASP A 273 -20.15 -5.61 13.76
C ASP A 273 -19.75 -7.08 13.61
N SER A 274 -20.69 -7.99 13.39
CA SER A 274 -20.41 -9.39 13.13
C SER A 274 -20.28 -9.74 11.65
N GLU A 275 -20.83 -8.88 10.79
CA GLU A 275 -20.96 -9.14 9.35
C GLU A 275 -19.89 -8.41 8.54
N SER A 276 -19.22 -7.43 9.13
CA SER A 276 -18.12 -6.71 8.49
C SER A 276 -16.81 -7.49 8.55
N GLU A 277 -16.07 -7.44 7.45
CA GLU A 277 -14.69 -7.94 7.36
C GLU A 277 -13.80 -7.27 8.41
N VAL A 278 -12.88 -8.05 8.97
CA VAL A 278 -11.94 -7.58 9.99
C VAL A 278 -10.56 -7.51 9.34
N ASP A 279 -10.04 -6.30 9.25
CA ASP A 279 -8.68 -6.03 8.79
C ASP A 279 -7.76 -5.83 9.98
N ILE A 280 -6.64 -6.56 9.99
CA ILE A 280 -5.62 -6.49 11.02
C ILE A 280 -4.32 -6.01 10.37
N ARG A 281 -3.78 -4.90 10.89
CA ARG A 281 -2.53 -4.32 10.41
C ARG A 281 -1.51 -4.22 11.54
N LEU A 282 -0.27 -4.58 11.26
CA LEU A 282 0.83 -4.54 12.21
C LEU A 282 1.80 -3.41 11.86
N PHE A 283 2.26 -2.66 12.86
CA PHE A 283 3.25 -1.60 12.72
C PHE A 283 4.35 -1.77 13.78
N ARG A 284 5.61 -1.87 13.36
CA ARG A 284 6.77 -1.99 14.25
C ARG A 284 7.54 -0.68 14.31
#